data_AF-D4BSI2-F1
#
_entry.id   AF-D4BSI2-F1
#
_cell.length_a   1.000
_cell.length_b   1.000
_cell.length_c   1.000
_cell.angle_alpha   90.00
_cell.angle_beta   90.00
_cell.angle_gamma   90.00
#
_symmetry.space_group_name_H-M   'P 1'
#
loop_
_entity.id
_entity.type
_entity.pdbx_description
1 polymer ?
#
loop_
_entity_poly.entity_id
_entity_poly.type
_entity_poly.pdbx_seq_one_letter_code
_entity_poly.pdbx_strand_id
1 'polypeptide(L)' 'MVYGDYPPVMRNNVGARLPSFTDIERKRVKGSFDFVGFNHYAVIYVKADLSRLDQKLRDYMCDAAVAYDSKSV' A
#
# COMPACT_ATOMS: atom_id res chain seq x y z
N MET A 1 -1.68 11.61 -3.99
CA MET A 1 -0.67 12.68 -4.07
C MET A 1 -0.08 12.86 -5.47
N VAL A 2 0.68 11.92 -6.04
CA VAL A 2 1.25 12.12 -7.39
C VAL A 2 0.21 11.97 -8.52
N TYR A 3 -0.57 10.89 -8.49
CA TYR A 3 -1.55 10.58 -9.55
C TYR A 3 -3.01 10.77 -9.14
N GLY A 4 -3.24 11.22 -7.90
CA GLY A 4 -4.58 11.38 -7.34
C GLY A 4 -5.33 10.07 -7.06
N ASP A 5 -4.64 8.92 -7.09
CA ASP A 5 -5.24 7.60 -6.84
C ASP A 5 -4.23 6.68 -6.13
N TYR A 6 -4.72 5.55 -5.64
CA TYR A 6 -3.91 4.48 -5.07
C TYR A 6 -3.15 3.69 -6.16
N PRO A 7 -1.98 3.12 -5.83
CA PRO A 7 -1.27 2.20 -6.72
C PRO A 7 -2.15 1.01 -7.19
N PRO A 8 -1.96 0.51 -8.42
CA PRO A 8 -2.75 -0.61 -8.95
C PRO A 8 -2.73 -1.86 -8.06
N VAL A 9 -1.58 -2.20 -7.46
CA VAL A 9 -1.45 -3.36 -6.56
C VAL A 9 -2.34 -3.22 -5.32
N MET A 10 -2.47 -2.03 -4.74
CA MET A 10 -3.34 -1.80 -3.58
C MET A 10 -4.81 -1.96 -3.96
N ARG A 11 -5.22 -1.42 -5.11
CA ARG A 11 -6.61 -1.55 -5.60
C ARG A 11 -6.98 -3.02 -5.84
N ASN A 12 -6.05 -3.81 -6.38
CA ASN A 12 -6.26 -5.23 -6.63
C ASN A 12 -6.28 -6.05 -5.33
N ASN A 13 -5.31 -5.86 -4.45
CA ASN A 13 -5.16 -6.69 -3.25
C ASN A 13 -6.22 -6.39 -2.19
N VAL A 14 -6.47 -5.10 -1.93
CA VAL A 14 -7.41 -4.65 -0.89
C VAL A 14 -8.86 -4.76 -1.38
N GLY A 15 -9.07 -4.45 -2.67
CA GLY A 15 -10.38 -4.54 -3.32
C GLY A 15 -11.41 -3.61 -2.70
N ALA A 16 -12.61 -4.12 -2.47
CA ALA A 16 -13.76 -3.34 -2.00
C ALA A 16 -13.58 -2.65 -0.62
N ARG A 17 -12.58 -3.06 0.18
CA ARG A 17 -12.27 -2.38 1.45
C ARG A 17 -11.53 -1.06 1.24
N LEU A 18 -10.92 -0.85 0.07
CA LEU A 18 -10.19 0.38 -0.24
C LEU A 18 -11.19 1.46 -0.68
N PRO A 19 -11.28 2.60 0.02
CA PRO A 19 -12.14 3.70 -0.40
C PRO A 19 -11.74 4.21 -1.79
N SER A 20 -12.71 4.67 -2.56
CA SER A 20 -12.46 5.31 -3.85
C SER A 20 -12.56 6.82 -3.73
N PHE A 21 -11.72 7.54 -4.46
CA PHE A 21 -11.83 8.99 -4.59
C PHE A 21 -12.86 9.37 -5.65
N THR A 22 -13.71 10.34 -5.33
CA THR A 22 -14.49 11.08 -6.32
C THR A 22 -13.57 11.90 -7.22
N ASP A 23 -14.07 12.38 -8.36
CA ASP A 23 -13.28 13.21 -9.27
C ASP A 23 -12.81 14.52 -8.65
N ILE A 24 -13.61 15.11 -7.75
CA ILE A 24 -13.26 16.32 -7.03
C ILE A 24 -12.11 16.03 -6.06
N GLU A 25 -12.20 14.95 -5.28
CA GLU A 25 -11.16 14.56 -4.35
C GLU A 25 -9.86 14.20 -5.08
N ARG A 26 -9.95 13.44 -6.17
CA ARG A 26 -8.81 13.08 -7.04
C ARG A 26 -8.05 14.31 -7.51
N LYS A 27 -8.77 15.35 -7.98
CA LYS A 27 -8.18 16.63 -8.38
C LYS A 27 -7.54 17.34 -7.19
N ARG A 28 -8.21 17.35 -6.03
CA ARG A 28 -7.73 18.02 -4.82
C ARG A 28 -6.44 17.40 -4.26
N VAL A 29 -6.31 16.06 -4.29
CA VAL A 29 -5.13 15.37 -3.73
C VAL A 29 -3.97 15.23 -4.72
N LYS A 30 -4.16 15.57 -6.00
CA LYS A 30 -3.12 15.48 -7.02
C LYS A 30 -2.22 16.71 -6.95
N GLY A 31 -0.92 16.52 -6.75
CA GLY A 31 0.06 17.59 -6.63
C GLY A 31 -0.10 18.43 -5.36
N SER A 32 -0.82 17.95 -4.34
CA SER A 32 -1.07 18.67 -3.09
C SER A 32 0.13 18.66 -2.13
N PHE A 33 1.32 19.03 -2.62
CA PHE A 33 2.55 19.12 -1.84
C PHE A 33 3.56 20.06 -2.51
N ASP A 34 4.30 20.81 -1.69
CA ASP A 34 5.44 21.64 -2.15
C ASP A 34 6.78 20.90 -2.02
N PHE A 35 6.88 20.00 -1.05
CA PHE A 35 8.02 19.11 -0.84
C PHE A 35 7.56 17.78 -0.22
N VAL A 36 8.42 16.77 -0.26
CA VAL A 36 8.19 15.47 0.38
C VAL A 36 9.39 15.13 1.26
N GLY A 37 9.16 15.01 2.57
CA GLY A 37 10.16 14.53 3.53
C GLY A 37 10.03 13.02 3.76
N PHE A 38 11.15 12.33 3.90
CA PHE A 38 11.18 10.89 4.16
C PHE A 38 11.82 10.61 5.52
N ASN A 39 11.10 9.90 6.38
CA ASN A 39 11.65 9.34 7.62
C ASN A 39 12.11 7.90 7.36
N HIS A 40 13.35 7.56 7.71
CA HIS A 40 13.91 6.23 7.52
C HIS A 40 14.58 5.75 8.80
N TYR A 41 14.24 4.54 9.26
CA TYR A 41 14.73 3.97 10.53
C TYR A 41 15.34 2.59 10.38
N ALA A 42 14.77 1.75 9.51
CA ALA A 42 15.19 0.36 9.35
C ALA A 42 14.86 -0.15 7.94
N VAL A 43 15.53 -1.23 7.57
CA VAL A 43 15.25 -2.03 6.38
C VAL A 43 14.80 -3.41 6.84
N ILE A 44 13.76 -3.95 6.19
CA ILE A 44 13.20 -5.27 6.49
C ILE A 44 13.25 -6.11 5.22
N TYR A 45 13.79 -7.33 5.32
CA TYR A 45 13.75 -8.28 4.23
C TYR A 45 12.36 -8.91 4.13
N VAL A 46 11.84 -8.98 2.90
CA VAL A 46 10.53 -9.55 2.61
C VAL A 46 10.60 -10.50 1.42
N LYS A 47 9.72 -11.48 1.41
CA LYS A 47 9.46 -12.37 0.27
C LYS A 47 7.98 -12.27 -0.09
N ALA A 48 7.66 -12.49 -1.37
CA ALA A 48 6.27 -12.56 -1.80
C ALA A 48 5.58 -13.75 -1.12
N ASP A 49 4.37 -13.53 -0.62
CA ASP A 49 3.49 -14.55 -0.03
C ASP A 49 2.04 -14.23 -0.44
N LEU A 50 1.69 -14.64 -1.66
CA LEU A 50 0.36 -14.38 -2.23
C LEU A 50 -0.76 -15.16 -1.52
N SER A 51 -0.41 -16.22 -0.78
CA SER A 51 -1.40 -16.99 0.00
C SER A 51 -2.11 -16.15 1.06
N ARG A 52 -1.50 -15.03 1.47
CA ARG A 52 -2.13 -14.05 2.37
C ARG A 52 -3.37 -13.39 1.78
N LEU A 53 -3.48 -13.33 0.45
CA LEU A 53 -4.66 -12.77 -0.23
C LEU A 53 -5.87 -13.71 -0.17
N ASP A 54 -5.65 -15.01 0.05
CA ASP A 54 -6.72 -16.02 0.16
C ASP A 54 -7.42 -16.01 1.53
N GLN A 55 -6.85 -15.30 2.51
CA GLN A 55 -7.42 -15.20 3.85
C GLN A 55 -8.72 -14.39 3.85
N LYS A 56 -9.74 -14.89 4.55
CA LYS A 56 -11.06 -14.23 4.65
C LYS A 56 -11.02 -12.95 5.47
N LEU A 57 -10.28 -12.97 6.59
CA LEU A 57 -10.04 -11.80 7.44
C LEU A 57 -8.62 -11.33 7.17
N ARG A 58 -8.49 -10.10 6.66
CA ARG A 58 -7.20 -9.49 6.31
C ARG A 58 -7.09 -8.12 6.94
N ASP A 59 -5.99 -7.91 7.63
CA ASP A 59 -5.53 -6.58 8.02
C ASP A 59 -4.67 -5.97 6.91
N TYR A 60 -4.18 -4.76 7.14
CA TYR A 60 -3.35 -4.06 6.17
C TYR A 60 -2.00 -4.77 5.89
N MET A 61 -1.52 -5.60 6.83
CA MET A 61 -0.27 -6.35 6.67
C MET A 61 -0.46 -7.55 5.75
N CYS A 62 -1.61 -8.22 5.84
CA CYS A 62 -1.97 -9.30 4.92
C CYS A 62 -2.15 -8.80 3.48
N ASP A 63 -2.68 -7.58 3.30
CA ASP A 63 -2.88 -6.95 1.99
C ASP A 63 -1.58 -6.65 1.24
N ALA A 64 -0.48 -6.51 1.97
CA ALA A 64 0.84 -6.36 1.37
C ALA A 64 1.31 -7.63 0.64
N ALA A 65 0.72 -8.80 0.94
CA ALA A 65 1.05 -10.08 0.33
C ALA A 65 2.55 -10.44 0.42
N VAL A 66 3.15 -10.14 1.57
CA VAL A 66 4.56 -10.43 1.87
C VAL A 66 4.70 -11.23 3.16
N ALA A 67 5.72 -12.07 3.23
CA ALA A 67 6.23 -12.66 4.47
C ALA A 67 7.57 -12.02 4.85
N TYR A 68 7.80 -11.83 6.14
CA TYR A 68 9.07 -11.29 6.65
C TYR A 68 10.15 -12.37 6.64
N ASP A 69 11.29 -12.05 6.04
CA ASP A 69 12.45 -12.94 6.02
C ASP A 69 13.37 -12.55 7.18
N SER A 70 13.54 -13.45 8.14
CA SER A 70 14.40 -13.24 9.31
C SER A 70 15.87 -13.50 9.00
N LYS A 71 16.32 -13.27 7.75
CA LYS A 71 17.74 -13.39 7.42
C LYS A 71 18.52 -12.41 8.30
N SER A 72 19.08 -12.98 9.35
CA SER A 72 20.05 -12.34 10.22
C SER A 72 21.24 -12.02 9.32
N VAL A 73 21.66 -10.76 9.35
CA VAL A 73 23.02 -10.43 8.92
C VAL A 73 23.98 -11.22 9.81
#